data_AF-A0A0P1GI17-F1
#
_entry.id   AF-A0A0P1GI17-F1
#
_cell.length_a   1.000
_cell.length_b   1.000
_cell.length_c   1.000
_cell.angle_alpha   90.00
_cell.angle_beta   90.00
_cell.angle_gamma   90.00
#
_symmetry.space_group_name_H-M   'P 1'
#
loop_
_entity.id
_entity.type
_entity.pdbx_description
1 polymer ?
#
loop_
_entity_poly.entity_id
_entity_poly.type
_entity_poly.pdbx_seq_one_letter_code
_entity_poly.pdbx_strand_id
1 'polypeptide(L)'
;MFRTLKTLMTGANRRAEAELRDHFSIELIEEKIAQAGDNLKTAKATLVGLIQKERGETRQIAKLDQQIADLTARAQAALEAGREDLATTAAQGIADMENERSLRQQTLERLEGRILRLRQSVEAANRRILDLKQGAIAARAVKSEARMQSRLKPALEGQPMDEAAELIAQVMGQDDPFEASDILSEIDRGLAPQNLSDTLADAGFGAPTRASASAVLGRLKAGK
;
A
#
# COMPACT_ATOMS: atom_id res chain seq x y z
N MET A 1 7.90 42.52 -18.26
CA MET A 1 9.00 41.68 -17.75
C MET A 1 8.74 41.11 -16.34
N PHE A 2 8.15 41.86 -15.41
CA PHE A 2 7.80 41.35 -14.06
C PHE A 2 6.91 40.10 -14.04
N ARG A 3 6.00 39.96 -15.00
CA ARG A 3 5.11 38.78 -15.12
C ARG A 3 5.89 37.50 -15.43
N THR A 4 6.91 37.59 -16.29
CA THR A 4 7.77 36.46 -16.69
C THR A 4 8.66 36.02 -15.54
N LEU A 5 9.25 36.96 -14.79
CA LEU A 5 10.05 36.69 -13.60
C LEU A 5 9.21 36.04 -12.48
N LYS A 6 7.99 36.56 -12.24
CA LYS A 6 7.03 35.95 -11.29
C LYS A 6 6.66 34.52 -11.70
N THR A 7 6.40 34.27 -12.97
CA THR A 7 6.10 32.92 -13.48
C THR A 7 7.29 31.96 -13.33
N LEU A 8 8.52 32.42 -13.60
CA LEU A 8 9.74 31.63 -13.42
C LEU A 8 10.02 31.33 -11.94
N MET A 9 9.88 32.31 -11.04
CA MET A 9 10.01 32.06 -9.59
C MET A 9 8.95 31.09 -9.08
N THR A 10 7.69 31.24 -9.52
CA THR A 10 6.61 30.30 -9.17
C THR A 10 6.87 28.89 -9.72
N GLY A 11 7.47 28.79 -10.91
CA GLY A 11 7.85 27.51 -11.52
C GLY A 11 9.08 26.88 -10.88
N ALA A 12 10.08 27.67 -10.48
CA ALA A 12 11.25 27.23 -9.74
C ALA A 12 10.87 26.74 -8.34
N ASN A 13 9.98 27.46 -7.64
CA ASN A 13 9.46 27.05 -6.34
C ASN A 13 8.66 25.74 -6.43
N ARG A 14 7.84 25.56 -7.48
CA ARG A 14 7.14 24.28 -7.73
C ARG A 14 8.09 23.12 -7.98
N ARG A 15 9.20 23.34 -8.70
CA ARG A 15 10.23 22.31 -8.95
C ARG A 15 10.98 21.96 -7.67
N ALA A 16 11.40 22.96 -6.91
CA ALA A 16 12.04 22.76 -5.61
C ALA A 16 11.11 22.03 -4.61
N GLU A 17 9.82 22.39 -4.58
CA GLU A 17 8.84 21.67 -3.75
C GLU A 17 8.63 20.23 -4.23
N ALA A 18 8.59 19.98 -5.55
CA ALA A 18 8.47 18.64 -6.11
C ALA A 18 9.70 17.77 -5.79
N GLU A 19 10.92 18.31 -5.91
CA GLU A 19 12.17 17.61 -5.56
C GLU A 19 12.25 17.33 -4.06
N LEU A 20 11.87 18.28 -3.20
CA LEU A 20 11.82 18.07 -1.75
C LEU A 20 10.77 17.01 -1.37
N ARG A 21 9.57 17.07 -1.98
CA ARG A 21 8.53 16.05 -1.78
C ARG A 21 8.98 14.69 -2.27
N ASP A 22 9.72 14.60 -3.38
CA ASP A 22 10.22 13.32 -3.86
C ASP A 22 11.33 12.77 -2.95
N HIS A 23 12.21 13.64 -2.45
CA HIS A 23 13.23 13.25 -1.49
C HIS A 23 12.63 12.76 -0.16
N PHE A 24 11.66 13.50 0.39
CA PHE A 24 11.00 13.23 1.68
C PHE A 24 9.64 12.54 1.54
N SER A 25 9.37 11.91 0.40
CA SER A 25 8.03 11.34 0.09
C SER A 25 7.58 10.31 1.11
N ILE A 26 8.51 9.47 1.58
CA ILE A 26 8.21 8.42 2.55
C ILE A 26 7.94 9.02 3.93
N GLU A 27 8.79 9.93 4.40
CA GLU A 27 8.61 10.61 5.69
C GLU A 27 7.29 11.41 5.71
N LEU A 28 6.97 12.09 4.61
CA LEU A 28 5.72 12.85 4.50
C LEU A 28 4.48 11.93 4.51
N ILE A 29 4.54 10.77 3.84
CA ILE A 29 3.47 9.77 3.89
C ILE A 29 3.27 9.26 5.32
N GLU A 30 4.34 8.93 6.03
CA GLU A 30 4.29 8.44 7.41
C GLU A 30 3.71 9.49 8.36
N GLU A 31 4.13 10.75 8.25
CA GLU A 31 3.61 11.86 9.03
C GLU A 31 2.11 12.07 8.77
N LYS A 32 1.67 12.02 7.51
CA LYS A 32 0.24 12.14 7.17
C LYS A 32 -0.58 10.97 7.70
N ILE A 33 -0.03 9.76 7.71
CA ILE A 33 -0.66 8.59 8.32
C ILE A 33 -0.77 8.76 9.84
N ALA A 34 0.27 9.28 10.50
CA ALA A 34 0.26 9.55 11.93
C ALA A 34 -0.82 10.59 12.29
N GLN A 35 -0.84 11.73 11.59
CA GLN A 35 -1.86 12.77 11.73
C GLN A 35 -3.29 12.22 11.54
N ALA A 36 -3.50 11.40 10.51
CA ALA A 36 -4.79 10.73 10.28
C ALA A 36 -5.15 9.78 11.44
N GLY A 37 -4.16 9.07 11.98
CA GLY A 37 -4.31 8.21 13.15
C GLY A 37 -4.75 8.97 14.40
N ASP A 38 -4.21 10.14 14.66
CA ASP A 38 -4.61 10.97 15.81
C ASP A 38 -6.01 11.57 15.63
N ASN A 39 -6.35 12.01 14.43
CA ASN A 39 -7.71 12.43 14.10
C ASN A 39 -8.72 11.29 14.31
N LEU A 40 -8.37 10.06 13.94
CA LEU A 40 -9.19 8.87 14.18
C LEU A 40 -9.39 8.59 15.68
N LYS A 41 -8.33 8.74 16.50
CA LYS A 41 -8.45 8.60 17.96
C LYS A 41 -9.42 9.62 18.54
N THR A 42 -9.31 10.89 18.13
CA THR A 42 -10.23 11.96 18.56
C THR A 42 -11.66 11.65 18.16
N ALA A 43 -11.90 11.22 16.92
CA ALA A 43 -13.23 10.83 16.45
C ALA A 43 -13.82 9.65 17.25
N LYS A 44 -13.01 8.65 17.60
CA LYS A 44 -13.42 7.55 18.50
C LYS A 44 -13.79 8.06 19.90
N ALA A 45 -13.02 8.97 20.47
CA ALA A 45 -13.34 9.58 21.76
C ALA A 45 -14.66 10.37 21.71
N THR A 46 -14.89 11.16 20.66
CA THR A 46 -16.16 11.84 20.43
C THR A 46 -17.33 10.86 20.33
N LEU A 47 -17.15 9.75 19.61
CA LEU A 47 -18.15 8.69 19.50
C LEU A 47 -18.50 8.07 20.86
N VAL A 48 -17.50 7.79 21.69
CA VAL A 48 -17.72 7.30 23.07
C VAL A 48 -18.54 8.31 23.86
N GLY A 49 -18.21 9.59 23.79
CA GLY A 49 -18.96 10.65 24.46
C GLY A 49 -20.42 10.74 24.00
N LEU A 50 -20.69 10.53 22.71
CA LEU A 50 -22.06 10.48 22.19
C LEU A 50 -22.84 9.26 22.70
N ILE A 51 -22.22 8.08 22.71
CA ILE A 51 -22.83 6.84 23.25
C ILE A 51 -23.13 6.99 24.75
N GLN A 52 -22.23 7.62 25.51
CA GLN A 52 -22.48 7.89 26.92
C GLN A 52 -23.68 8.80 27.15
N LYS A 53 -23.85 9.84 26.31
CA LYS A 53 -25.01 10.74 26.35
C LYS A 53 -26.30 10.01 25.96
N GLU A 54 -26.28 9.20 24.91
CA GLU A 54 -27.40 8.35 24.48
C GLU A 54 -27.87 7.44 25.61
N ARG A 55 -26.96 6.68 26.23
CA ARG A 55 -27.27 5.88 27.43
C ARG A 55 -27.77 6.71 28.62
N GLY A 56 -27.32 7.96 28.73
CA GLY A 56 -27.80 8.92 29.72
C GLY A 56 -29.29 9.22 29.51
N GLU A 57 -29.67 9.63 28.30
CA GLU A 57 -31.06 9.92 27.95
C GLU A 57 -31.95 8.69 28.09
N THR A 58 -31.51 7.52 27.63
CA THR A 58 -32.27 6.26 27.76
C THR A 58 -32.60 5.95 29.23
N ARG A 59 -31.66 6.18 30.16
CA ARG A 59 -31.92 6.00 31.60
C ARG A 59 -32.89 7.04 32.16
N GLN A 60 -32.81 8.29 31.71
CA GLN A 60 -33.75 9.33 32.16
C GLN A 60 -35.17 9.07 31.66
N ILE A 61 -35.32 8.64 30.41
CA ILE A 61 -36.61 8.22 29.83
C ILE A 61 -37.18 7.06 30.65
N ALA A 62 -36.39 6.03 30.94
CA ALA A 62 -36.83 4.89 31.75
C ALA A 62 -37.26 5.31 33.17
N LYS A 63 -36.58 6.28 33.78
CA LYS A 63 -36.97 6.82 35.08
C LYS A 63 -38.30 7.58 35.01
N LEU A 64 -38.49 8.42 34.00
CA LEU A 64 -39.76 9.12 33.76
C LEU A 64 -40.90 8.11 33.54
N ASP A 65 -40.66 7.06 32.76
CA ASP A 65 -41.64 5.99 32.53
C ASP A 65 -42.11 5.32 33.83
N GLN A 66 -41.17 5.02 34.74
CA GLN A 66 -41.51 4.46 36.04
C GLN A 66 -42.31 5.44 36.91
N GLN A 67 -41.93 6.72 36.91
CA GLN A 67 -42.62 7.76 37.69
C GLN A 67 -44.03 8.03 37.15
N ILE A 68 -44.20 8.08 35.82
CA ILE A 68 -45.50 8.21 35.16
C ILE A 68 -46.39 7.02 35.53
N ALA A 69 -45.87 5.79 35.46
CA ALA A 69 -46.64 4.59 35.80
C ALA A 69 -47.10 4.58 37.26
N ASP A 70 -46.22 4.90 38.21
CA ASP A 70 -46.57 4.98 39.64
C ASP A 70 -47.61 6.08 39.91
N LEU A 71 -47.41 7.28 39.34
CA LEU A 71 -48.35 8.38 39.54
C LEU A 71 -49.72 8.09 38.88
N THR A 72 -49.72 7.40 37.74
CA THR A 72 -50.95 6.96 37.05
C THR A 72 -51.76 6.00 37.94
N ALA A 73 -51.11 5.00 38.54
CA ALA A 73 -51.78 4.06 39.44
C ALA A 73 -52.36 4.77 40.67
N ARG A 74 -51.65 5.74 41.24
CA ARG A 74 -52.15 6.56 42.37
C ARG A 74 -53.30 7.48 41.96
N ALA A 75 -53.24 8.07 40.76
CA ALA A 75 -54.32 8.91 40.23
C ALA A 75 -55.61 8.10 40.04
N GLN A 76 -55.50 6.87 39.52
CA GLN A 76 -56.63 5.94 39.39
C GLN A 76 -57.24 5.59 40.75
N ALA A 77 -56.42 5.26 41.75
CA ALA A 77 -56.90 5.00 43.11
C ALA A 77 -57.60 6.23 43.73
N ALA A 78 -57.11 7.44 43.45
CA ALA A 78 -57.77 8.67 43.90
C ALA A 78 -59.14 8.88 43.23
N LEU A 79 -59.27 8.58 41.94
CA LEU A 79 -60.56 8.61 41.23
C LEU A 79 -61.54 7.59 41.81
N GLU A 80 -61.10 6.36 42.07
CA GLU A 80 -61.93 5.33 42.71
C GLU A 80 -62.40 5.73 44.11
N ALA A 81 -61.57 6.48 44.85
CA ALA A 81 -61.91 7.04 46.16
C ALA A 81 -62.74 8.35 46.09
N GLY A 82 -63.13 8.80 44.89
CA GLY A 82 -63.91 10.04 44.69
C GLY A 82 -63.12 11.33 44.97
N ARG A 83 -61.79 11.27 45.04
CA ARG A 83 -60.89 12.41 45.27
C ARG A 83 -60.43 13.00 43.93
N GLU A 84 -61.37 13.58 43.18
CA GLU A 84 -61.11 14.18 41.87
C GLU A 84 -60.11 15.33 41.92
N ASP A 85 -60.02 16.04 43.04
CA ASP A 85 -59.03 17.10 43.30
C ASP A 85 -57.59 16.57 43.21
N LEU A 86 -57.34 15.43 43.87
CA LEU A 86 -56.03 14.77 43.88
C LEU A 86 -55.73 14.13 42.52
N ALA A 87 -56.73 13.52 41.89
CA ALA A 87 -56.59 12.94 40.56
C ALA A 87 -56.26 13.99 39.49
N THR A 88 -56.91 15.16 39.53
CA THR A 88 -56.63 16.27 38.62
C THR A 88 -55.20 16.79 38.79
N THR A 89 -54.73 16.93 40.03
CA THR A 89 -53.35 17.34 40.32
C THR A 89 -52.34 16.31 39.81
N ALA A 90 -52.61 15.02 40.01
CA ALA A 90 -51.76 13.94 39.50
C ALA A 90 -51.73 13.92 37.96
N ALA A 91 -52.88 14.14 37.29
CA ALA A 91 -52.97 14.22 35.84
C ALA A 91 -52.11 15.36 35.27
N GLN A 92 -52.11 16.53 35.92
CA GLN A 92 -51.24 17.64 35.51
C GLN A 92 -49.75 17.25 35.62
N GLY A 93 -49.34 16.61 36.71
CA GLY A 93 -47.97 16.14 36.89
C GLY A 93 -47.57 15.07 35.88
N ILE A 94 -48.48 14.15 35.51
CA ILE A 94 -48.27 13.17 34.46
C ILE A 94 -48.05 13.86 33.11
N ALA A 95 -48.90 14.83 32.75
CA ALA A 95 -48.78 15.57 31.51
C ALA A 95 -47.43 16.30 31.38
N ASP A 96 -46.96 16.91 32.47
CA ASP A 96 -45.64 17.57 32.48
C ASP A 96 -44.49 16.56 32.27
N MET A 97 -44.55 15.39 32.92
CA MET A 97 -43.56 14.31 32.74
C MET A 97 -43.60 13.69 31.33
N GLU A 98 -44.79 13.50 30.75
CA GLU A 98 -44.94 12.98 29.38
C GLU A 98 -44.37 13.96 28.34
N ASN A 99 -44.59 15.26 28.53
CA ASN A 99 -43.99 16.30 27.70
C ASN A 99 -42.45 16.28 27.80
N GLU A 100 -41.90 16.18 29.01
CA GLU A 100 -40.45 16.03 29.20
C GLU A 100 -39.92 14.77 28.52
N ARG A 101 -40.61 13.63 28.71
CA ARG A 101 -40.24 12.35 28.10
C ARG A 101 -40.20 12.45 26.57
N SER A 102 -41.19 13.10 25.96
CA SER A 102 -41.25 13.32 24.52
C SER A 102 -40.03 14.12 24.01
N LEU A 103 -39.66 15.20 24.70
CA LEU A 103 -38.48 16.01 24.36
C LEU A 103 -37.17 15.21 24.48
N ARG A 104 -37.07 14.35 25.51
CA ARG A 104 -35.92 13.45 25.69
C ARG A 104 -35.86 12.39 24.59
N GLN A 105 -36.99 11.80 24.22
CA GLN A 105 -37.07 10.83 23.13
C GLN A 105 -36.59 11.42 21.80
N GLN A 106 -37.03 12.63 21.46
CA GLN A 106 -36.53 13.35 20.27
C GLN A 106 -35.02 13.62 20.35
N THR A 107 -34.48 13.84 21.55
CA THR A 107 -33.04 14.02 21.75
C THR A 107 -32.27 12.71 21.58
N LEU A 108 -32.81 11.60 22.09
CA LEU A 108 -32.28 10.26 21.93
C LEU A 108 -32.18 9.87 20.44
N GLU A 109 -33.26 10.03 19.67
CA GLU A 109 -33.28 9.74 18.24
C GLU A 109 -32.22 10.54 17.45
N ARG A 110 -32.06 11.83 17.80
CA ARG A 110 -31.03 12.69 17.22
C ARG A 110 -29.62 12.22 17.57
N LEU A 111 -29.40 11.72 18.78
CA LEU A 111 -28.11 11.15 19.20
C LEU A 111 -27.81 9.84 18.48
N GLU A 112 -28.78 8.93 18.40
CA GLU A 112 -28.66 7.64 17.70
C GLU A 112 -28.26 7.84 16.22
N GLY A 113 -28.94 8.76 15.52
CA GLY A 113 -28.61 9.09 14.14
C GLY A 113 -27.19 9.66 13.98
N ARG A 114 -26.71 10.47 14.94
CA ARG A 114 -25.33 11.00 14.96
C ARG A 114 -24.31 9.90 15.24
N ILE A 115 -24.60 9.00 16.18
CA ILE A 115 -23.76 7.86 16.54
C ILE A 115 -23.58 6.93 15.33
N LEU A 116 -24.66 6.61 14.63
CA LEU A 116 -24.62 5.74 13.45
C LEU A 116 -23.71 6.32 12.36
N ARG A 117 -23.90 7.61 12.01
CA ARG A 117 -23.06 8.29 11.00
C ARG A 117 -21.60 8.35 11.42
N LEU A 118 -21.32 8.69 12.69
CA LEU A 118 -19.94 8.78 13.17
C LEU A 118 -19.25 7.41 13.21
N ARG A 119 -19.96 6.33 13.59
CA ARG A 119 -19.44 4.96 13.52
C ARG A 119 -19.00 4.60 12.12
N GLN A 120 -19.85 4.83 11.12
CA GLN A 120 -19.54 4.54 9.72
C GLN A 120 -18.31 5.33 9.24
N SER A 121 -18.23 6.62 9.57
CA SER A 121 -17.07 7.46 9.23
C SER A 121 -15.78 6.99 9.91
N VAL A 122 -15.85 6.60 11.19
CA VAL A 122 -14.71 6.07 11.94
C VAL A 122 -14.22 4.75 11.34
N GLU A 123 -15.12 3.85 10.96
CA GLU A 123 -14.77 2.57 10.32
C GLU A 123 -14.13 2.79 8.95
N ALA A 124 -14.72 3.66 8.12
CA ALA A 124 -14.18 4.00 6.81
C ALA A 124 -12.78 4.64 6.93
N ALA A 125 -12.59 5.59 7.85
CA ALA A 125 -11.30 6.21 8.12
C ALA A 125 -10.26 5.17 8.61
N ASN A 126 -10.67 4.24 9.48
CA ASN A 126 -9.79 3.19 9.98
C ASN A 126 -9.31 2.27 8.85
N ARG A 127 -10.22 1.83 7.96
CA ARG A 127 -9.86 1.04 6.77
C ARG A 127 -8.89 1.82 5.87
N ARG A 128 -9.20 3.09 5.59
CA ARG A 128 -8.34 3.94 4.76
C ARG A 128 -6.93 4.10 5.34
N ILE A 129 -6.80 4.24 6.66
CA ILE A 129 -5.50 4.33 7.32
C ILE A 129 -4.72 3.02 7.20
N LEU A 130 -5.38 1.86 7.29
CA LEU A 130 -4.73 0.56 7.07
C LEU A 130 -4.22 0.44 5.62
N ASP A 131 -5.03 0.82 4.64
CA ASP A 131 -4.64 0.80 3.23
C ASP A 131 -3.44 1.73 2.98
N LEU A 132 -3.44 2.94 3.57
CA LEU A 132 -2.34 3.90 3.46
C LEU A 132 -1.06 3.35 4.09
N LYS A 133 -1.15 2.67 5.23
CA LYS A 133 0.01 2.02 5.88
C LYS A 133 0.61 0.93 4.99
N GLN A 134 -0.23 0.09 4.38
CA GLN A 134 0.24 -0.93 3.43
C GLN A 134 0.86 -0.29 2.18
N GLY A 135 0.22 0.75 1.63
CA GLY A 135 0.76 1.52 0.52
C GLY A 135 2.10 2.18 0.83
N ALA A 136 2.30 2.68 2.05
CA ALA A 136 3.56 3.26 2.50
C ALA A 136 4.70 2.22 2.53
N ILE A 137 4.41 0.99 2.99
CA ILE A 137 5.37 -0.12 2.98
C ILE A 137 5.78 -0.45 1.54
N ALA A 138 4.81 -0.57 0.63
CA ALA A 138 5.07 -0.83 -0.79
C ALA A 138 5.90 0.30 -1.44
N ALA A 139 5.54 1.57 -1.18
CA ALA A 139 6.27 2.73 -1.67
C ALA A 139 7.72 2.76 -1.17
N ARG A 140 7.96 2.40 0.10
CA ARG A 140 9.30 2.28 0.67
C ARG A 140 10.11 1.19 -0.04
N ALA A 141 9.51 0.01 -0.28
CA ALA A 141 10.17 -1.09 -0.97
C ALA A 141 10.61 -0.68 -2.39
N VAL A 142 9.69 -0.09 -3.17
CA VAL A 142 9.96 0.39 -4.53
C VAL A 142 11.05 1.47 -4.54
N LYS A 143 11.00 2.43 -3.62
CA LYS A 143 12.03 3.49 -3.51
C LYS A 143 13.40 2.92 -3.12
N SER A 144 13.43 1.90 -2.25
CA SER A 144 14.65 1.19 -1.89
C SER A 144 15.25 0.45 -3.08
N GLU A 145 14.42 -0.26 -3.85
CA GLU A 145 14.83 -0.96 -5.07
C GLU A 145 15.38 0.02 -6.12
N ALA A 146 14.66 1.12 -6.40
CA ALA A 146 15.11 2.14 -7.33
C ALA A 146 16.46 2.77 -6.91
N ARG A 147 16.65 3.04 -5.62
CA ARG A 147 17.94 3.51 -5.07
C ARG A 147 19.05 2.46 -5.23
N MET A 148 18.76 1.18 -5.02
CA MET A 148 19.72 0.10 -5.25
C MET A 148 20.10 0.01 -6.73
N GLN A 149 19.12 0.00 -7.64
CA GLN A 149 19.36 -0.03 -9.10
C GLN A 149 20.17 1.20 -9.57
N SER A 150 19.88 2.39 -9.05
CA SER A 150 20.63 3.61 -9.40
C SER A 150 22.07 3.59 -8.87
N ARG A 151 22.36 2.85 -7.79
CA ARG A 151 23.72 2.63 -7.28
C ARG A 151 24.43 1.49 -8.03
N LEU A 152 23.69 0.47 -8.44
CA LEU A 152 24.22 -0.68 -9.15
C LEU A 152 24.63 -0.31 -10.58
N LYS A 153 23.85 0.52 -11.29
CA LYS A 153 24.15 0.94 -12.67
C LYS A 153 25.56 1.54 -12.83
N PRO A 154 25.95 2.58 -12.08
CA PRO A 154 27.31 3.13 -12.16
C PRO A 154 28.40 2.16 -11.65
N ALA A 155 28.06 1.24 -10.75
CA ALA A 155 29.00 0.23 -10.25
C ALA A 155 29.23 -0.92 -11.25
N LEU A 156 28.24 -1.21 -12.10
CA LEU A 156 28.33 -2.17 -13.21
C LEU A 156 28.87 -1.54 -14.49
N GLU A 157 28.63 -0.25 -14.71
CA GLU A 157 29.21 0.58 -15.78
C GLU A 157 30.59 1.14 -15.39
N GLY A 158 31.12 0.77 -14.22
CA GLY A 158 32.38 1.28 -13.69
C GLY A 158 33.61 0.51 -14.18
N GLN A 159 34.69 1.27 -14.33
CA GLN A 159 36.06 0.86 -14.65
C GLN A 159 36.59 -0.45 -14.03
N PRO A 160 36.23 -0.95 -12.83
CA PRO A 160 36.80 -2.21 -12.33
C PRO A 160 36.52 -3.45 -13.18
N MET A 161 35.41 -3.52 -13.94
CA MET A 161 35.18 -4.65 -14.86
C MET A 161 35.99 -4.52 -16.14
N ASP A 162 36.15 -3.28 -16.63
CA ASP A 162 36.97 -2.97 -17.80
C ASP A 162 38.48 -3.03 -17.48
N GLU A 163 38.92 -2.58 -16.30
CA GLU A 163 40.27 -2.74 -15.73
C GLU A 163 40.55 -4.21 -15.44
N ALA A 164 39.58 -4.99 -14.96
CA ALA A 164 39.75 -6.44 -14.83
C ALA A 164 39.89 -7.09 -16.21
N ALA A 165 39.15 -6.64 -17.23
CA ALA A 165 39.29 -7.11 -18.60
C ALA A 165 40.64 -6.71 -19.23
N GLU A 166 41.13 -5.49 -19.00
CA GLU A 166 42.45 -5.02 -19.42
C GLU A 166 43.59 -5.74 -18.68
N LEU A 167 43.48 -5.95 -17.37
CA LEU A 167 44.44 -6.73 -16.58
C LEU A 167 44.47 -8.20 -17.04
N ILE A 168 43.32 -8.81 -17.34
CA ILE A 168 43.24 -10.16 -17.91
C ILE A 168 43.89 -10.17 -19.30
N ALA A 169 43.63 -9.18 -20.16
CA ALA A 169 44.25 -9.08 -21.48
C ALA A 169 45.78 -8.85 -21.40
N GLN A 170 46.24 -8.10 -20.41
CA GLN A 170 47.66 -7.81 -20.19
C GLN A 170 48.40 -9.02 -19.61
N VAL A 171 47.79 -9.79 -18.71
CA VAL A 171 48.34 -11.07 -18.21
C VAL A 171 48.31 -12.15 -19.29
N MET A 172 47.25 -12.24 -20.09
CA MET A 172 47.19 -13.15 -21.25
C MET A 172 48.13 -12.73 -22.39
N GLY A 173 48.53 -11.45 -22.46
CA GLY A 173 49.54 -10.92 -23.37
C GLY A 173 50.97 -10.99 -22.82
N GLN A 174 51.16 -11.45 -21.57
CA GLN A 174 52.45 -11.62 -20.91
C GLN A 174 52.65 -13.07 -20.48
N ASP A 175 52.81 -13.96 -21.46
CA ASP A 175 53.53 -15.25 -21.42
C ASP A 175 53.61 -15.69 -22.90
N ASP A 176 54.71 -15.95 -23.61
CA ASP A 176 56.14 -16.13 -23.35
C ASP A 176 56.87 -15.71 -24.66
N PRO A 177 57.90 -14.83 -24.65
CA PRO A 177 58.65 -14.43 -25.86
C PRO A 177 59.48 -15.53 -26.54
N PHE A 178 59.43 -16.79 -26.08
CA PHE A 178 60.37 -17.83 -26.53
C PHE A 178 59.80 -19.04 -27.29
N GLU A 179 58.51 -19.13 -27.65
CA GLU A 179 58.00 -20.27 -28.45
C GLU A 179 57.04 -19.95 -29.61
N ALA A 180 56.99 -18.71 -30.11
CA ALA A 180 56.09 -18.33 -31.21
C ALA A 180 56.73 -18.26 -32.62
N SER A 181 58.05 -18.40 -32.75
CA SER A 181 58.75 -18.28 -34.04
C SER A 181 59.19 -19.61 -34.67
N ASP A 182 59.38 -20.67 -33.88
CA ASP A 182 59.97 -21.93 -34.37
C ASP A 182 58.93 -22.99 -34.78
N ILE A 183 57.70 -22.94 -34.25
CA ILE A 183 56.66 -23.93 -34.55
C ILE A 183 55.94 -23.62 -35.89
N LEU A 184 55.85 -22.35 -36.30
CA LEU A 184 55.30 -21.95 -37.60
C LEU A 184 56.24 -22.27 -38.77
N SER A 185 57.54 -22.34 -38.51
CA SER A 185 58.58 -22.64 -39.52
C SER A 185 58.75 -24.14 -39.79
N GLU A 186 58.37 -25.01 -38.83
CA GLU A 186 58.34 -26.47 -38.99
C GLU A 186 57.09 -26.98 -39.72
N ILE A 187 55.97 -26.25 -39.63
CA ILE A 187 54.69 -26.64 -40.27
C ILE A 187 54.68 -26.32 -41.78
N ASP A 188 55.43 -25.31 -42.24
CA ASP A 188 55.50 -24.93 -43.66
C ASP A 188 56.50 -25.76 -44.50
N ARG A 189 57.29 -26.66 -43.88
CA ARG A 189 58.25 -27.55 -44.58
C ARG A 189 57.85 -29.03 -44.59
N GLY A 190 56.60 -29.34 -44.26
CA GLY A 190 56.05 -30.69 -44.25
C GLY A 190 54.98 -30.97 -45.30
N LEU A 191 55.36 -30.96 -46.59
CA LEU A 191 54.76 -31.76 -47.66
C LEU A 191 53.30 -31.48 -48.09
N ALA A 192 53.16 -30.85 -49.26
CA ALA A 192 52.15 -31.26 -50.24
C ALA A 192 52.51 -32.70 -50.72
N PRO A 193 51.56 -33.62 -51.00
CA PRO A 193 50.65 -33.43 -52.14
C PRO A 193 49.22 -34.04 -52.01
N GLN A 194 48.32 -33.49 -52.82
CA GLN A 194 47.19 -34.13 -53.51
C GLN A 194 46.13 -34.93 -52.71
N ASN A 195 44.90 -34.41 -52.78
CA ASN A 195 43.63 -35.12 -53.01
C ASN A 195 43.51 -36.56 -52.51
N LEU A 196 42.90 -36.72 -51.33
CA LEU A 196 42.32 -37.98 -50.87
C LEU A 196 40.88 -37.76 -50.36
N SER A 197 40.09 -37.04 -51.16
CA SER A 197 38.63 -37.00 -51.05
C SER A 197 37.96 -38.32 -51.52
N ASP A 198 38.75 -39.29 -52.00
CA ASP A 198 38.29 -40.55 -52.59
C ASP A 198 38.66 -41.81 -51.76
N THR A 199 39.10 -41.73 -50.50
CA THR A 199 39.57 -42.95 -49.77
C THR A 199 39.00 -43.17 -48.38
N LEU A 200 38.19 -42.27 -47.84
CA LEU A 200 37.49 -42.52 -46.57
C LEU A 200 35.96 -42.46 -46.66
N ALA A 201 35.42 -42.14 -47.84
CA ALA A 201 34.03 -42.45 -48.19
C ALA A 201 33.83 -43.97 -48.45
N ASP A 202 34.89 -44.68 -48.86
CA ASP A 202 34.85 -46.10 -49.23
C ASP A 202 35.18 -47.08 -48.09
N ALA A 203 35.55 -46.59 -46.89
CA ALA A 203 35.90 -47.45 -45.75
C ALA A 203 34.80 -47.61 -44.69
N GLY A 204 33.65 -46.92 -44.81
CA GLY A 204 32.46 -47.23 -44.00
C GLY A 204 32.58 -47.07 -42.48
N PHE A 205 33.54 -46.29 -41.97
CA PHE A 205 33.72 -46.10 -40.53
C PHE A 205 33.18 -44.76 -40.01
N GLY A 206 32.01 -44.80 -39.35
CA GLY A 206 31.75 -44.01 -38.14
C GLY A 206 30.89 -42.74 -38.26
N ALA A 207 29.87 -42.62 -37.40
CA ALA A 207 28.77 -41.66 -37.48
C ALA A 207 29.11 -40.20 -37.08
N PRO A 208 28.43 -39.20 -37.67
CA PRO A 208 28.63 -37.79 -37.34
C PRO A 208 28.13 -37.44 -35.94
N THR A 209 29.04 -36.98 -35.08
CA THR A 209 28.75 -36.41 -33.77
C THR A 209 28.18 -35.00 -33.90
N ARG A 210 26.86 -34.96 -34.19
CA ARG A 210 25.87 -33.89 -33.97
C ARG A 210 25.95 -32.69 -34.92
N ALA A 211 24.89 -31.94 -35.21
CA ALA A 211 23.44 -32.18 -35.35
C ALA A 211 22.95 -30.88 -36.04
N SER A 212 22.46 -30.96 -37.28
CA SER A 212 22.02 -29.77 -38.02
C SER A 212 20.56 -29.42 -37.72
N ALA A 213 20.17 -28.18 -38.00
CA ALA A 213 18.86 -27.59 -37.68
C ALA A 213 17.63 -28.37 -38.19
N SER A 214 17.79 -29.30 -39.12
CA SER A 214 16.73 -30.21 -39.57
C SER A 214 16.32 -31.25 -38.50
N ALA A 215 17.23 -31.65 -37.61
CA ALA A 215 16.94 -32.60 -36.53
C ALA A 215 16.10 -32.00 -35.39
N VAL A 216 16.16 -30.68 -35.21
CA VAL A 216 15.34 -29.94 -34.24
C VAL A 216 13.93 -29.66 -34.80
N LEU A 217 13.81 -29.44 -36.11
CA LEU A 217 12.54 -29.15 -36.78
C LEU A 217 11.61 -30.38 -36.84
N GLY A 218 12.16 -31.60 -36.89
CA GLY A 218 11.38 -32.84 -36.80
C GLY A 218 10.74 -33.06 -35.42
N ARG A 219 11.43 -32.66 -34.35
CA ARG A 219 10.95 -32.82 -32.97
C ARG A 219 9.82 -31.86 -32.61
N LEU A 220 9.74 -30.70 -33.27
CA LEU A 220 8.65 -29.72 -33.11
C LEU A 220 7.38 -30.07 -33.91
N LYS A 221 7.46 -30.98 -34.89
CA LYS A 221 6.31 -31.42 -35.70
C LYS A 221 5.63 -32.69 -35.19
N ALA A 222 6.24 -33.43 -34.26
CA ALA A 222 5.67 -34.63 -33.63
C ALA A 222 5.07 -34.37 -32.23
N GLY A 223 4.92 -33.10 -31.82
CA GLY A 223 4.27 -32.68 -30.59
C GLY A 223 2.81 -32.26 -30.80
N LYS A 224 2.00 -33.22 -31.27
CA LYS A 224 0.54 -33.30 -31.06
C LYS A 224 0.22 -34.73 -30.69
#